data_AF-A0A7Y0XFX0-F1
#
_entry.id   AF-A0A7Y0XFX0-F1
#
_cell.length_a   1.000
_cell.length_b   1.000
_cell.length_c   1.000
_cell.angle_alpha   90.00
_cell.angle_beta   90.00
_cell.angle_gamma   90.00
#
_symmetry.space_group_name_H-M   'P 1'
#
loop_
_entity.id
_entity.type
_entity.pdbx_description
1 polymer ?
#
loop_
_entity_poly.entity_id
_entity_poly.type
_entity_poly.pdbx_seq_one_letter_code
_entity_poly.pdbx_strand_id
1 'polypeptide(L)'
;MVKDFNLDIAPGEFVTMLGPSGSGKTTCLMMLAGFETATGGDIYIDGVPVNHLAPHKRDIGMVFQNYALFPHMTIAENLAFPLKVRKLDSDTIQSKVQSVLEMVEL
;
A
#
# COMPACT_ATOMS: atom_id res chain seq x y z
N MET A 1 13.37 -17.00 -1.07
CA MET A 1 14.22 -15.82 -1.38
C MET A 1 14.49 -14.99 -0.14
N VAL A 2 13.48 -14.74 0.71
CA VAL A 2 13.66 -14.13 2.03
C VAL A 2 13.83 -15.23 3.09
N LYS A 3 14.72 -15.04 4.07
CA LYS A 3 14.97 -15.97 5.17
C LYS A 3 15.20 -15.17 6.46
N ASP A 4 14.56 -15.60 7.55
CA ASP A 4 14.74 -15.06 8.91
C ASP A 4 14.72 -13.52 8.97
N PHE A 5 13.69 -12.94 8.38
CA PHE A 5 13.53 -11.49 8.33
C PHE A 5 12.69 -11.03 9.52
N ASN A 6 13.29 -10.24 10.40
CA ASN A 6 12.66 -9.68 11.58
C ASN A 6 12.78 -8.16 11.50
N LEU A 7 11.65 -7.46 11.55
CA LEU A 7 11.58 -6.01 11.52
C LEU A 7 10.40 -5.57 12.38
N ASP A 8 10.64 -4.58 13.22
CA ASP A 8 9.62 -3.87 13.98
C ASP A 8 9.67 -2.40 13.57
N ILE A 9 8.51 -1.79 13.31
CA ILE A 9 8.38 -0.42 12.80
C ILE A 9 7.41 0.32 13.71
N ALA A 10 7.87 1.37 14.36
CA ALA A 10 7.05 2.17 15.24
C ALA A 10 6.11 3.13 14.45
N PRO A 11 4.98 3.56 15.05
CA PRO A 11 4.06 4.48 14.41
C PRO A 11 4.75 5.78 13.97
N GLY A 12 4.59 6.14 12.69
CA GLY A 12 5.17 7.34 12.10
C GLY A 12 6.61 7.21 11.62
N GLU A 13 7.24 6.05 11.76
CA GLU A 13 8.59 5.83 11.21
C GLU A 13 8.57 5.76 9.68
N PHE A 14 9.61 6.35 9.08
CA PHE A 14 9.87 6.27 7.65
C PHE A 14 11.05 5.32 7.40
N VAL A 15 10.73 4.10 6.94
CA VAL A 15 11.71 3.03 6.75
C VAL A 15 11.99 2.81 5.26
N THR A 16 13.26 2.61 4.92
CA THR A 16 13.69 2.25 3.56
C THR A 16 14.42 0.91 3.58
N MET A 17 14.04 -0.01 2.70
CA MET A 17 14.78 -1.25 2.49
C MET A 17 15.78 -1.12 1.33
N LEU A 18 17.07 -1.28 1.62
CA LEU A 18 18.15 -1.20 0.64
C LEU A 18 18.78 -2.59 0.38
N GLY A 19 19.23 -2.81 -0.85
CA GLY A 19 19.94 -4.05 -1.23
C GLY A 19 20.04 -4.21 -2.75
N PRO A 20 20.88 -5.15 -3.25
CA PRO A 20 21.04 -5.39 -4.67
C PRO A 20 19.75 -5.89 -5.35
N SER A 21 19.72 -5.91 -6.68
CA SER A 21 18.63 -6.55 -7.41
C SER A 21 18.48 -8.02 -6.97
N GLY A 22 17.24 -8.49 -6.80
CA GLY A 22 16.97 -9.85 -6.33
C GLY A 22 17.14 -10.09 -4.83
N SER A 23 17.46 -9.06 -4.02
CA SER A 23 17.64 -9.22 -2.56
C SER A 23 16.35 -9.48 -1.76
N GLY A 24 15.18 -9.59 -2.42
CA GLY A 24 13.90 -9.88 -1.77
C GLY A 24 13.09 -8.66 -1.28
N LYS A 25 13.51 -7.42 -1.58
CA LYS A 25 12.77 -6.20 -1.18
C LYS A 25 11.32 -6.20 -1.66
N THR A 26 11.13 -6.41 -2.96
CA THR A 26 9.78 -6.44 -3.56
C THR A 26 8.97 -7.58 -2.97
N THR A 27 9.56 -8.77 -2.79
CA THR A 27 8.95 -9.92 -2.12
C THR A 27 8.47 -9.57 -0.71
N CYS A 28 9.27 -8.88 0.12
CA CYS A 28 8.85 -8.44 1.44
C CYS A 28 7.66 -7.47 1.39
N LEU A 29 7.68 -6.47 0.51
CA LEU A 29 6.56 -5.53 0.35
C LEU A 29 5.29 -6.22 -0.16
N MET A 30 5.42 -7.19 -1.07
CA MET A 30 4.29 -7.97 -1.58
C MET A 30 3.70 -8.89 -0.51
N MET A 31 4.53 -9.49 0.36
CA MET A 31 4.06 -10.28 1.51
C MET A 31 3.32 -9.40 2.54
N LEU A 32 3.85 -8.21 2.83
CA LEU A 32 3.18 -7.23 3.70
C LEU A 32 1.82 -6.83 3.12
N ALA A 33 1.76 -6.56 1.82
CA ALA A 33 0.52 -6.21 1.13
C ALA A 33 -0.43 -7.38 0.88
N GLY A 34 0.02 -8.62 1.07
CA GLY A 34 -0.78 -9.83 0.87
C GLY A 34 -0.93 -10.28 -0.58
N PHE A 35 -0.09 -9.78 -1.48
CA PHE A 35 0.01 -10.26 -2.86
C PHE A 35 0.90 -11.52 -2.98
N GLU A 36 1.74 -11.75 -1.98
CA GLU A 36 2.48 -13.00 -1.81
C GLU A 36 2.21 -13.60 -0.43
N THR A 37 2.14 -14.93 -0.35
CA THR A 37 1.96 -15.64 0.92
C THR A 37 3.31 -15.93 1.55
N ALA A 38 3.50 -15.51 2.80
CA ALA A 38 4.67 -15.90 3.58
C ALA A 38 4.66 -17.41 3.82
N THR A 39 5.80 -18.07 3.62
CA THR A 39 5.94 -19.52 3.86
C THR A 39 5.94 -19.89 5.35
N GLY A 40 6.18 -18.91 6.22
CA GLY A 40 6.18 -19.04 7.68
C GLY A 40 6.45 -17.70 8.35
N GLY A 41 6.27 -17.66 9.67
CA GLY A 41 6.32 -16.42 10.46
C GLY A 41 5.02 -15.63 10.38
N ASP A 42 4.96 -14.57 11.18
CA ASP A 42 3.77 -13.74 11.35
C ASP A 42 4.02 -12.31 10.89
N ILE A 43 3.01 -11.70 10.29
CA ILE A 43 3.01 -10.30 9.89
C ILE A 43 1.89 -9.62 10.68
N TYR A 44 2.23 -8.52 11.34
CA TYR A 44 1.30 -7.72 12.13
C TYR A 44 1.23 -6.30 11.54
N ILE A 45 0.02 -5.74 11.49
CA ILE A 45 -0.22 -4.32 11.21
C ILE A 45 -1.08 -3.81 12.37
N ASP A 46 -0.61 -2.77 13.07
CA ASP A 46 -1.25 -2.24 14.28
C ASP A 46 -1.58 -3.33 15.32
N GLY A 47 -0.69 -4.31 15.46
CA GLY A 47 -0.84 -5.46 16.37
C GLY A 47 -1.82 -6.54 15.90
N VAL A 48 -2.46 -6.38 14.73
CA VAL A 48 -3.40 -7.36 14.17
C VAL A 48 -2.66 -8.31 13.22
N PRO A 49 -2.76 -9.64 13.38
CA PRO A 49 -2.16 -10.60 12.47
C PRO A 49 -2.85 -10.54 11.09
N VAL A 50 -2.08 -10.38 10.02
CA VAL A 50 -2.62 -10.13 8.66
C VAL A 50 -2.32 -11.24 7.66
N ASN A 51 -1.59 -12.29 8.05
CA ASN A 51 -1.15 -13.38 7.15
C ASN A 51 -2.27 -13.95 6.26
N HIS A 52 -3.47 -14.12 6.83
CA HIS A 52 -4.63 -14.70 6.13
C HIS A 52 -5.63 -13.66 5.61
N LEU A 53 -5.37 -12.38 5.82
CA LEU A 53 -6.21 -11.31 5.30
C LEU A 53 -5.88 -11.06 3.84
N ALA A 54 -6.92 -10.98 3.01
CA ALA A 54 -6.81 -10.54 1.63
C ALA A 54 -6.27 -9.08 1.57
N PRO A 55 -5.55 -8.67 0.52
CA PRO A 55 -4.93 -7.34 0.42
C PRO A 55 -5.85 -6.17 0.78
N HIS A 56 -7.08 -6.16 0.26
CA HIS A 56 -8.06 -5.10 0.49
C HIS A 56 -8.56 -5.01 1.94
N LYS A 57 -8.27 -6.00 2.79
CA LYS A 57 -8.64 -6.03 4.23
C LYS A 57 -7.48 -5.66 5.15
N ARG A 58 -6.29 -5.40 4.60
CA ARG A 58 -5.09 -5.06 5.40
C ARG A 58 -4.97 -3.56 5.71
N ASP A 59 -5.88 -2.74 5.16
CA ASP A 59 -5.93 -1.28 5.31
C ASP A 59 -4.62 -0.54 5.02
N ILE A 60 -3.86 -1.00 4.02
CA ILE A 60 -2.64 -0.33 3.55
C ILE A 60 -2.79 0.20 2.12
N GLY A 61 -2.07 1.28 1.82
CA GLY A 61 -1.84 1.76 0.46
C GLY A 61 -0.53 1.22 -0.08
N MET A 62 -0.52 0.77 -1.35
CA MET A 62 0.69 0.30 -2.03
C MET A 62 0.82 0.99 -3.39
N VAL A 63 2.03 1.45 -3.69
CA VAL A 63 2.40 1.98 -5.01
C VAL A 63 3.37 1.00 -5.66
N PHE A 64 3.06 0.58 -6.89
CA PHE A 64 3.84 -0.39 -7.64
C PHE A 64 4.90 0.28 -8.51
N GLN A 65 5.97 -0.45 -8.82
CA GLN A 65 7.01 0.03 -9.74
C GLN A 65 6.48 0.29 -11.16
N ASN A 66 5.50 -0.49 -11.60
CA ASN A 66 4.77 -0.24 -12.85
C ASN A 66 3.50 0.54 -12.52
N TYR A 67 3.24 1.61 -13.28
CA TYR A 67 2.07 2.47 -13.08
C TYR A 67 0.77 1.66 -13.16
N ALA A 68 0.11 1.50 -12.01
CA ALA A 68 -1.21 0.87 -11.90
C ALA A 68 -2.32 1.93 -11.98
N LEU A 69 -2.24 2.80 -12.99
CA LEU A 69 -3.28 3.80 -13.28
C LEU A 69 -4.36 3.19 -14.18
N PHE A 70 -5.60 3.64 -14.01
CA PHE A 70 -6.69 3.33 -14.93
C PHE A 70 -6.60 4.29 -16.12
N PRO A 71 -6.15 3.84 -17.31
CA PRO A 71 -5.79 4.73 -18.42
C PRO A 71 -7.01 5.41 -19.07
N HIS A 72 -8.20 4.90 -18.80
CA HIS A 72 -9.48 5.43 -19.29
C HIS A 72 -10.11 6.42 -18.29
N MET A 73 -9.42 6.74 -17.19
CA MET A 73 -9.86 7.68 -16.17
C MET A 73 -8.93 8.89 -16.14
N THR A 74 -9.48 10.06 -15.84
CA THR A 74 -8.71 11.28 -15.52
C THR A 74 -7.88 11.10 -14.25
N ILE A 75 -6.96 12.03 -13.98
CA ILE A 75 -6.15 12.03 -12.74
C ILE A 75 -7.08 12.11 -11.52
N ALA A 76 -8.06 13.03 -11.52
CA ALA A 76 -9.02 13.18 -10.43
C ALA A 76 -9.84 11.91 -10.20
N GLU A 77 -10.25 11.22 -11.27
CA GLU A 77 -10.98 9.95 -11.16
C GLU A 77 -10.11 8.80 -10.61
N ASN A 78 -8.85 8.72 -11.02
CA ASN A 78 -7.88 7.77 -10.45
C ASN A 78 -7.70 7.99 -8.94
N LEU A 79 -7.60 9.25 -8.50
CA LEU A 79 -7.48 9.60 -7.08
C LEU A 79 -8.78 9.31 -6.30
N ALA A 80 -9.94 9.58 -6.90
CA ALA A 80 -11.25 9.39 -6.26
C ALA A 80 -11.66 7.91 -6.15
N PHE A 81 -11.25 7.07 -7.10
CA PHE A 81 -11.69 5.67 -7.21
C PHE A 81 -11.53 4.85 -5.90
N PRO A 82 -10.35 4.76 -5.27
CA PRO A 82 -10.20 3.97 -4.04
C PRO A 82 -11.05 4.50 -2.87
N LEU A 83 -11.30 5.81 -2.82
CA LEU A 83 -12.15 6.43 -1.81
C LEU A 83 -13.63 6.07 -2.03
N LYS A 84 -14.08 6.05 -3.29
CA LYS A 84 -15.43 5.57 -3.66
C LYS A 84 -15.63 4.09 -3.31
N VAL A 85 -14.63 3.25 -3.57
CA VAL A 85 -14.67 1.81 -3.21
C VAL A 85 -14.81 1.63 -1.69
N ARG A 86 -14.16 2.48 -0.91
CA ARG A 86 -14.30 2.54 0.56
C ARG A 86 -15.62 3.18 1.04
N LYS A 87 -16.49 3.60 0.11
CA LYS A 87 -17.82 4.19 0.38
C LYS A 87 -17.77 5.46 1.23
N LEU A 88 -16.73 6.28 1.05
CA LEU A 88 -16.70 7.62 1.64
C LEU A 88 -17.76 8.50 0.99
N ASP A 89 -18.24 9.51 1.72
CA ASP A 89 -19.16 10.50 1.18
C ASP A 89 -18.49 11.40 0.12
N SER A 90 -19.32 11.95 -0.77
CA SER A 90 -18.86 12.74 -1.91
C SER A 90 -18.05 13.98 -1.52
N ASP A 91 -18.43 14.65 -0.43
CA ASP A 91 -17.78 15.89 0.02
C ASP A 91 -16.37 15.59 0.55
N THR A 92 -16.23 14.54 1.35
CA THR A 92 -14.93 14.04 1.81
C THR A 92 -14.04 13.61 0.64
N ILE A 93 -14.59 12.93 -0.37
CA ILE A 93 -13.84 12.52 -1.56
C ILE A 93 -13.33 13.75 -2.31
N GLN A 94 -14.21 14.72 -2.58
CA GLN A 94 -13.85 15.92 -3.32
C GLN A 94 -12.77 16.73 -2.59
N SER A 95 -12.91 16.90 -1.28
CA SER A 95 -11.92 17.61 -0.44
C SER A 95 -10.55 16.93 -0.48
N LYS A 96 -10.50 15.59 -0.33
CA LYS A 96 -9.24 14.84 -0.37
C LYS A 96 -8.57 14.89 -1.75
N VAL A 97 -9.35 14.75 -2.82
CA VAL A 97 -8.82 14.81 -4.19
C VAL A 97 -8.24 16.19 -4.49
N GLN A 98 -8.98 17.25 -4.14
CA GLN A 98 -8.54 18.63 -4.35
C GLN A 98 -7.23 18.92 -3.60
N SER A 99 -7.15 18.51 -2.32
CA SER A 99 -5.93 18.69 -1.51
C SER A 99 -4.72 17.99 -2.11
N VAL A 100 -4.89 16.80 -2.68
CA VAL A 100 -3.79 16.09 -3.35
C VAL A 100 -3.40 16.82 -4.64
N LEU A 101 -4.36 17.23 -5.48
CA LEU A 101 -4.09 17.93 -6.74
C LEU A 101 -3.30 19.23 -6.51
N GLU A 102 -3.65 20.01 -5.49
CA GLU A 102 -2.93 21.22 -5.10
C GLU A 102 -1.47 20.94 -4.68
N MET A 103 -1.23 19.79 -4.04
CA MET A 103 0.12 19.40 -3.61
C MET A 103 1.03 19.01 -4.78
N VAL A 104 0.48 18.44 -5.85
CA VAL A 104 1.28 17.93 -6.99
C VAL A 104 1.55 18.99 -8.06
N GLU A 105 1.22 20.26 -7.81
CA GLU A 105 1.38 21.39 -8.75
C GLU A 105 0.86 21.08 -10.17
N LEU A 106 -0.33 20.46 -10.25
CA LEU A 106 -1.08 20.33 -11.51
C LEU A 106 -2.02 21.51 -11.74
#